data_AF-A0A9N9KW92-F1
#
_entry.id   AF-A0A9N9KW92-F1
#
_cell.length_a   1.000
_cell.length_b   1.000
_cell.length_c   1.000
_cell.angle_alpha   90.00
_cell.angle_beta   90.00
_cell.angle_gamma   90.00
#
_symmetry.space_group_name_H-M   'P 1'
#
loop_
_entity.id
_entity.type
_entity.pdbx_description
1 polymer ?
#
loop_
_entity_poly.entity_id
_entity_poly.type
_entity_poly.pdbx_seq_one_letter_code
_entity_poly.pdbx_strand_id
1 'polypeptide(L)'
;MCLLLIVALDGLNRKYSVDRTTYLPNVYWSVNETEANEAWNYISAGFGIVAVKAEYAKDHGLPDSEIWREDSSKRVYVLEAYHAIHCLRRIRSHYLALLHGNQWGWPIEHDMHCLDSLREYVMCNPDDTLLWTNGHGDVGHGQNKKCQDWDALRQWAGERTIAYFDYERGYEEETKGVYHNGDGLPVGSF
;
A
#
# COMPACT_ATOMS: atom_id res chain seq x y z
N MET A 1 -8.65 -33.04 -2.41
CA MET A 1 -8.23 -31.65 -2.64
C MET A 1 -8.00 -31.01 -1.28
N CYS A 2 -6.75 -30.72 -0.93
CA CYS A 2 -6.43 -29.99 0.30
C CYS A 2 -6.67 -28.51 0.01
N LEU A 3 -7.70 -27.90 0.60
CA LEU A 3 -7.82 -26.45 0.58
C LEU A 3 -6.67 -25.90 1.42
N LEU A 4 -5.67 -25.30 0.76
CA LEU A 4 -4.70 -24.43 1.43
C LEU A 4 -5.49 -23.23 1.94
N LEU A 5 -5.91 -23.29 3.21
CA LEU A 5 -6.37 -22.10 3.93
C LEU A 5 -5.20 -21.13 3.95
N ILE A 6 -5.34 -19.98 3.29
CA ILE A 6 -4.42 -18.87 3.46
C ILE A 6 -4.50 -18.46 4.92
N VAL A 7 -3.50 -18.84 5.70
CA VAL A 7 -3.41 -18.48 7.12
C VAL A 7 -3.06 -17.00 7.19
N ALA A 8 -3.65 -16.27 8.14
CA ALA A 8 -3.22 -14.91 8.44
C ALA A 8 -1.73 -14.94 8.81
N LEU A 9 -0.97 -13.92 8.38
CA LEU A 9 0.43 -13.82 8.75
C LEU A 9 0.56 -13.70 10.27
N ASP A 10 1.57 -14.35 10.84
CA ASP A 10 1.82 -14.36 12.29
C ASP A 10 1.82 -12.94 12.87
N GLY A 11 1.08 -12.75 13.97
CA GLY A 11 0.98 -11.47 14.66
C GLY A 11 0.06 -10.45 13.98
N LEU A 12 -0.46 -10.74 12.78
CA LEU A 12 -1.45 -9.90 12.11
C LEU A 12 -2.87 -10.44 12.29
N ASN A 13 -3.81 -9.52 12.42
CA ASN A 13 -5.23 -9.81 12.50
C ASN A 13 -5.97 -9.07 11.39
N ARG A 14 -6.62 -9.81 10.49
CA ARG A 14 -7.43 -9.22 9.41
C ARG A 14 -8.77 -8.63 9.88
N LYS A 15 -9.07 -8.67 11.19
CA LYS A 15 -10.27 -8.05 11.75
C LYS A 15 -10.14 -6.54 11.81
N TYR A 16 -11.17 -5.86 11.31
CA TYR A 16 -11.37 -4.42 11.45
C TYR A 16 -11.65 -4.11 12.92
N SER A 17 -10.64 -3.65 13.65
CA SER A 17 -10.68 -3.53 15.11
C SER A 17 -10.26 -2.14 15.63
N VAL A 18 -9.56 -1.36 14.81
CA VAL A 18 -9.10 -0.02 15.17
C VAL A 18 -10.15 1.00 14.78
N ASP A 19 -10.63 1.81 15.73
CA ASP A 19 -11.52 2.93 15.42
C ASP A 19 -10.75 4.04 14.73
N ARG A 20 -11.28 4.51 13.60
CA ARG A 20 -10.75 5.65 12.87
C ARG A 20 -11.86 6.55 12.39
N THR A 21 -11.62 7.86 12.41
CA THR A 21 -12.46 8.86 11.73
C THR A 21 -11.93 9.04 10.31
N THR A 22 -12.80 8.88 9.31
CA THR A 22 -12.41 8.89 7.90
C THR A 22 -12.84 10.15 7.16
N TYR A 23 -12.19 10.38 6.01
CA TYR A 23 -12.48 11.49 5.08
C TYR A 23 -12.33 12.88 5.70
N LEU A 24 -11.47 13.03 6.72
CA LEU A 24 -11.10 14.34 7.23
C LEU A 24 -10.04 14.97 6.33
N PRO A 25 -9.98 16.31 6.30
CA PRO A 25 -8.86 17.02 5.74
C PRO A 25 -7.49 16.57 6.28
N ASN A 26 -6.56 16.19 5.41
CA ASN A 26 -5.15 15.93 5.71
C ASN A 26 -4.19 16.54 4.66
N VAL A 27 -2.91 16.16 4.64
CA VAL A 27 -1.92 16.68 3.67
C VAL A 27 -2.04 16.04 2.29
N TYR A 28 -2.53 14.80 2.19
CA TYR A 28 -2.59 14.03 0.94
C TYR A 28 -3.63 14.55 -0.07
N TRP A 29 -4.66 15.24 0.40
CA TRP A 29 -5.71 15.88 -0.40
C TRP A 29 -5.55 17.42 -0.45
N SER A 30 -4.40 17.98 -0.01
CA SER A 30 -4.16 19.43 0.00
C SER A 30 -4.28 20.03 -1.41
N VAL A 31 -4.92 21.21 -1.51
CA VAL A 31 -4.97 22.01 -2.75
C VAL A 31 -3.62 22.65 -3.06
N ASN A 32 -2.72 22.71 -2.08
CA ASN A 32 -1.33 23.08 -2.31
C ASN A 32 -0.59 21.86 -2.83
N GLU A 33 -0.35 21.83 -4.14
CA GLU A 33 0.26 20.67 -4.80
C GLU A 33 1.65 20.35 -4.26
N THR A 34 2.45 21.36 -3.86
CA THR A 34 3.77 21.13 -3.27
C THR A 34 3.69 20.34 -1.97
N GLU A 35 2.80 20.75 -1.06
CA GLU A 35 2.57 20.05 0.22
C GLU A 35 2.04 18.63 -0.01
N ALA A 36 1.07 18.47 -0.91
CA ALA A 36 0.56 17.14 -1.25
C ALA A 36 1.66 16.27 -1.87
N ASN A 37 2.46 16.80 -2.81
CA ASN A 37 3.54 16.08 -3.45
C ASN A 37 4.58 15.61 -2.43
N GLU A 38 4.97 16.44 -1.46
CA GLU A 38 5.86 16.03 -0.38
C GLU A 38 5.30 14.83 0.39
N ALA A 39 4.04 14.88 0.81
CA ALA A 39 3.40 13.77 1.53
C ALA A 39 3.34 12.47 0.69
N TRP A 40 2.94 12.59 -0.58
CA TRP A 40 2.84 11.44 -1.50
C TRP A 40 4.20 10.85 -1.89
N ASN A 41 5.22 11.70 -2.03
CA ASN A 41 6.57 11.27 -2.38
C ASN A 41 7.27 10.63 -1.19
N TYR A 42 6.88 10.97 0.04
CA TYR A 42 7.42 10.33 1.24
C TYR A 42 6.98 8.88 1.41
N ILE A 43 5.87 8.46 0.77
CA ILE A 43 5.37 7.08 0.82
C ILE A 43 6.38 6.12 0.17
N SER A 44 6.85 5.16 0.95
CA SER A 44 7.72 4.07 0.51
C SER A 44 6.92 2.78 0.35
N ALA A 45 6.27 2.59 -0.81
CA ALA A 45 5.51 1.37 -1.07
C ALA A 45 6.40 0.11 -1.12
N GLY A 46 7.67 0.26 -1.52
CA GLY A 46 8.68 -0.80 -1.51
C GLY A 46 8.98 -1.37 -0.11
N PHE A 47 8.60 -0.64 0.96
CA PHE A 47 8.69 -1.13 2.34
C PHE A 47 7.94 -2.46 2.55
N GLY A 48 6.85 -2.67 1.80
CA GLY A 48 6.05 -3.89 1.83
C GLY A 48 6.60 -5.06 1.02
N ILE A 49 7.78 -4.92 0.42
CA ILE A 49 8.47 -6.04 -0.22
C ILE A 49 9.33 -6.73 0.84
N VAL A 50 8.99 -7.97 1.15
CA VAL A 50 9.47 -8.70 2.32
C VAL A 50 10.09 -10.02 1.92
N ALA A 51 11.04 -10.50 2.73
CA ALA A 51 11.61 -11.84 2.60
C ALA A 51 11.22 -12.71 3.81
N VAL A 52 10.59 -13.85 3.54
CA VAL A 52 10.24 -14.86 4.54
C VAL A 52 10.93 -16.19 4.22
N LYS A 53 11.11 -17.06 5.23
CA LYS A 53 11.69 -18.40 5.00
C LYS A 53 10.82 -19.21 4.04
N ALA A 54 11.43 -20.05 3.21
CA ALA A 54 10.70 -20.94 2.30
C ALA A 54 9.74 -21.88 3.07
N GLU A 55 10.14 -22.36 4.25
CA GLU A 55 9.29 -23.18 5.10
C GLU A 55 8.09 -22.38 5.61
N TYR A 56 8.30 -21.13 6.04
CA TYR A 56 7.22 -20.25 6.48
C TYR A 56 6.19 -20.04 5.37
N ALA A 57 6.65 -19.77 4.14
CA ALA A 57 5.79 -19.57 2.99
C ALA A 57 4.94 -20.82 2.71
N LYS A 58 5.59 -21.99 2.73
CA LYS A 58 4.92 -23.29 2.55
C LYS A 58 3.88 -23.56 3.65
N ASP A 59 4.21 -23.30 4.90
CA ASP A 59 3.33 -23.53 6.06
C ASP A 59 2.11 -22.60 6.03
N HIS A 60 2.23 -21.42 5.43
CA HIS A 60 1.13 -20.46 5.22
C HIS A 60 0.39 -20.66 3.89
N GLY A 61 0.78 -21.68 3.12
CA GLY A 61 0.19 -22.00 1.83
C GLY A 61 0.42 -20.97 0.74
N LEU A 62 1.48 -20.17 0.86
CA LEU A 62 1.89 -19.24 -0.18
C LEU A 62 2.54 -20.00 -1.35
N PRO A 63 2.30 -19.59 -2.61
CA PRO A 63 3.04 -20.09 -3.76
C PRO A 63 4.55 -19.85 -3.61
N ASP A 64 5.36 -20.67 -4.27
CA ASP A 64 6.81 -20.39 -4.38
C ASP A 64 7.03 -19.06 -5.11
N SER A 65 8.12 -18.38 -4.79
CA SER A 65 8.40 -17.02 -5.28
C SER A 65 9.89 -16.82 -5.56
N GLU A 66 10.27 -15.60 -5.94
CA GLU A 66 11.65 -15.19 -6.16
C GLU A 66 12.54 -15.46 -4.94
N ILE A 67 13.75 -15.98 -5.20
CA ILE A 67 14.75 -16.21 -4.15
C ILE A 67 15.37 -14.88 -3.77
N TRP A 68 15.45 -14.59 -2.47
CA TRP A 68 16.15 -13.39 -2.01
C TRP A 68 17.66 -13.54 -2.20
N ARG A 69 18.32 -12.54 -2.80
CA ARG A 69 19.71 -12.65 -3.26
C ARG A 69 20.71 -12.79 -2.12
N GLU A 70 20.37 -12.22 -0.97
CA GLU A 70 21.20 -12.14 0.22
C GLU A 70 21.07 -13.37 1.12
N ASP A 71 19.97 -14.13 1.01
CA ASP A 71 19.74 -15.39 1.74
C ASP A 71 18.81 -16.30 0.93
N SER A 72 19.40 -17.34 0.35
CA SER A 72 18.72 -18.29 -0.55
C SER A 72 17.68 -19.17 0.15
N SER A 73 17.66 -19.20 1.49
CA SER A 73 16.62 -19.89 2.26
C SER A 73 15.30 -19.11 2.29
N LYS A 74 15.29 -17.87 1.81
CA LYS A 74 14.11 -16.99 1.82
C LYS A 74 13.50 -16.80 0.43
N ARG A 75 12.26 -16.34 0.45
CA ARG A 75 11.41 -16.02 -0.69
C ARG A 75 10.87 -14.61 -0.55
N VAL A 76 10.90 -13.87 -1.65
CA VAL A 76 10.45 -12.48 -1.72
C VAL A 76 8.95 -12.45 -2.02
N TYR A 77 8.19 -11.68 -1.25
CA TYR A 77 6.77 -11.45 -1.48
C TYR A 77 6.46 -9.96 -1.38
N VAL A 78 5.34 -9.55 -1.97
CA VAL A 78 4.79 -8.20 -1.84
C VAL A 78 3.53 -8.28 -0.99
N LEU A 79 3.46 -7.43 0.03
CA LEU A 79 2.22 -7.27 0.80
C LEU A 79 1.18 -6.53 -0.05
N GLU A 80 0.00 -7.13 -0.20
CA GLU A 80 -1.09 -6.62 -1.03
C GLU A 80 -1.46 -5.15 -0.72
N ALA A 81 -1.54 -4.77 0.56
CA ALA A 81 -1.86 -3.41 0.96
C ALA A 81 -0.80 -2.39 0.51
N TYR A 82 0.48 -2.78 0.50
CA TYR A 82 1.56 -1.94 -0.04
C TYR A 82 1.54 -1.90 -1.57
N HIS A 83 1.14 -2.99 -2.23
CA HIS A 83 0.90 -3.00 -3.68
C HIS A 83 -0.25 -2.04 -4.06
N ALA A 84 -1.35 -2.03 -3.31
CA ALA A 84 -2.44 -1.07 -3.49
C ALA A 84 -1.95 0.38 -3.34
N ILE A 85 -1.14 0.68 -2.32
CA ILE A 85 -0.54 2.01 -2.13
C ILE A 85 0.40 2.40 -3.29
N HIS A 86 1.21 1.45 -3.79
CA HIS A 86 2.01 1.66 -5.00
C HIS A 86 1.12 2.08 -6.17
N CYS A 87 0.09 1.29 -6.50
CA CYS A 87 -0.84 1.59 -7.59
C CYS A 87 -1.51 2.96 -7.45
N LEU A 88 -1.98 3.32 -6.25
CA LEU A 88 -2.56 4.64 -5.98
C LEU A 88 -1.58 5.77 -6.28
N ARG A 89 -0.34 5.65 -5.81
CA ARG A 89 0.72 6.64 -6.06
C ARG A 89 1.00 6.77 -7.57
N ARG A 90 1.06 5.66 -8.32
CA ARG A 90 1.31 5.67 -9.77
C ARG A 90 0.21 6.37 -10.56
N ILE A 91 -1.05 6.05 -10.26
CA ILE A 91 -2.19 6.69 -10.92
C ILE A 91 -2.20 8.19 -10.63
N ARG A 92 -1.92 8.60 -9.38
CA ARG A 92 -1.80 10.02 -9.03
C ARG A 92 -0.67 10.71 -9.80
N SER A 93 0.52 10.12 -9.83
CA SER A 93 1.67 10.69 -10.54
C SER A 93 1.40 10.85 -12.04
N HIS A 94 0.74 9.88 -12.67
CA HIS A 94 0.33 9.99 -14.07
C HIS A 94 -0.71 11.10 -14.27
N TYR A 95 -1.74 11.16 -13.40
CA TYR A 95 -2.75 12.23 -13.46
C TYR A 95 -2.11 13.63 -13.41
N LEU A 96 -1.16 13.86 -12.50
CA LEU A 96 -0.45 15.14 -12.41
C LEU A 96 0.43 15.40 -13.64
N ALA A 97 1.13 14.37 -14.15
CA ALA A 97 1.91 14.50 -15.37
C ALA A 97 1.02 14.97 -16.55
N LEU A 98 -0.17 14.37 -16.71
CA LEU A 98 -1.13 14.79 -17.73
C LEU A 98 -1.63 16.22 -17.51
N LEU A 99 -1.97 16.59 -16.27
CA LEU A 99 -2.44 17.94 -15.91
C LEU A 99 -1.41 19.02 -16.27
N HIS A 100 -0.11 18.72 -16.09
CA HIS A 100 0.98 19.65 -16.39
C HIS A 100 1.48 19.56 -17.84
N GLY A 101 0.93 18.64 -18.65
CA GLY A 101 1.41 18.40 -20.02
C GLY A 101 2.79 17.73 -20.09
N ASN A 102 3.21 17.07 -19.02
CA ASN A 102 4.46 16.30 -18.97
C ASN A 102 4.28 14.94 -19.67
N GLN A 103 5.37 14.42 -20.26
CA GLN A 103 5.37 13.06 -20.79
C GLN A 103 5.33 12.03 -19.67
N TRP A 104 4.52 10.98 -19.86
CA TRP A 104 4.50 9.83 -18.97
C TRP A 104 5.36 8.71 -19.55
N GLY A 105 6.35 8.25 -18.77
CA GLY A 105 7.35 7.29 -19.24
C GLY A 105 6.90 5.83 -19.26
N TRP A 106 5.68 5.54 -18.84
CA TRP A 106 5.15 4.17 -18.73
C TRP A 106 4.06 3.89 -19.76
N PRO A 107 3.94 2.63 -20.22
CA PRO A 107 2.83 2.21 -21.07
C PRO A 107 1.48 2.35 -20.35
N ILE A 108 0.42 2.64 -21.11
CA ILE A 108 -0.95 2.75 -20.58
C ILE A 108 -1.42 1.48 -19.88
N GLU A 109 -0.88 0.33 -20.28
CA GLU A 109 -1.16 -0.98 -19.69
C GLU A 109 -0.79 -1.03 -18.20
N HIS A 110 0.19 -0.25 -17.76
CA HIS A 110 0.58 -0.19 -16.35
C HIS A 110 -0.50 0.47 -15.48
N ASP A 111 -1.09 1.56 -15.96
CA ASP A 111 -2.22 2.21 -15.31
C ASP A 111 -3.46 1.32 -15.28
N MET A 112 -3.74 0.64 -16.39
CA MET A 112 -4.84 -0.31 -16.46
C MET A 112 -4.67 -1.47 -15.47
N HIS A 113 -3.45 -1.98 -15.31
CA HIS A 113 -3.13 -2.95 -14.28
C HIS A 113 -3.34 -2.38 -12.87
N CYS A 114 -2.84 -1.17 -12.59
CA CYS A 114 -3.00 -0.53 -11.29
C CYS A 114 -4.49 -0.33 -10.93
N LEU A 115 -5.31 0.11 -11.89
CA LEU A 115 -6.73 0.31 -11.71
C LEU A 115 -7.47 -1.02 -11.42
N ASP A 116 -7.13 -2.09 -12.14
CA ASP A 116 -7.74 -3.40 -11.92
C ASP A 116 -7.28 -4.04 -10.60
N SER A 117 -5.99 -3.95 -10.26
CA SER A 117 -5.45 -4.39 -8.96
C SER A 117 -6.17 -3.71 -7.80
N LEU A 118 -6.43 -2.39 -7.88
CA LEU A 118 -7.21 -1.67 -6.87
C LEU A 118 -8.67 -2.13 -6.80
N ARG A 119 -9.31 -2.41 -7.95
CA ARG A 119 -10.66 -2.99 -7.97
C ARG A 119 -10.68 -4.34 -7.28
N GLU A 120 -9.74 -5.23 -7.59
CA GLU A 120 -9.63 -6.56 -6.98
C GLU A 120 -9.37 -6.47 -5.48
N TYR A 121 -8.48 -5.56 -5.06
CA TYR A 121 -8.22 -5.30 -3.65
C TYR A 121 -9.49 -4.91 -2.89
N VAL A 122 -10.29 -3.99 -3.43
CA VAL A 122 -11.57 -3.57 -2.83
C VAL A 122 -12.56 -4.74 -2.77
N MET A 123 -12.66 -5.55 -3.83
CA MET A 123 -13.57 -6.69 -3.86
C MET A 123 -13.16 -7.83 -2.92
N CYS A 124 -11.86 -7.99 -2.67
CA CYS A 124 -11.31 -8.96 -1.72
C CYS A 124 -11.47 -8.51 -0.26
N ASN A 125 -11.57 -7.18 -0.04
CA ASN A 125 -11.71 -6.56 1.27
C ASN A 125 -13.02 -5.75 1.36
N PRO A 126 -14.20 -6.41 1.22
CA PRO A 126 -15.47 -5.72 1.27
C PRO A 126 -15.67 -5.06 2.64
N ASP A 127 -15.94 -3.77 2.61
CA ASP A 127 -16.22 -2.97 3.80
C ASP A 127 -17.70 -2.61 3.82
N ASP A 128 -18.43 -3.16 4.80
CA ASP A 128 -19.87 -3.03 4.93
C ASP A 128 -20.31 -1.83 5.80
N THR A 129 -19.37 -0.93 6.12
CA THR A 129 -19.69 0.31 6.84
C THR A 129 -20.66 1.17 6.03
N LEU A 130 -21.87 1.39 6.56
CA LEU A 130 -22.83 2.33 5.99
C LEU A 130 -22.35 3.77 6.19
N LEU A 131 -22.04 4.46 5.10
CA LEU A 131 -21.63 5.86 5.15
C LEU A 131 -22.86 6.78 5.15
N TRP A 132 -22.85 7.81 5.99
CA TRP A 132 -23.87 8.86 5.92
C TRP A 132 -23.71 9.65 4.62
N THR A 133 -24.81 10.19 4.09
CA THR A 133 -24.77 11.11 2.95
C THR A 133 -25.86 12.17 3.10
N ASN A 134 -25.62 13.35 2.54
CA ASN A 134 -26.58 14.46 2.49
C ASN A 134 -27.24 14.61 1.10
N GLY A 135 -26.93 13.75 0.14
CA GLY A 135 -27.42 13.86 -1.25
C GLY A 135 -26.76 14.97 -2.07
N HIS A 136 -25.72 15.64 -1.54
CA HIS A 136 -25.00 16.75 -2.19
C HIS A 136 -23.54 16.41 -2.52
N GLY A 137 -23.21 15.12 -2.62
CA GLY A 137 -21.87 14.64 -2.96
C GLY A 137 -20.97 14.35 -1.76
N ASP A 138 -21.38 14.72 -0.54
CA ASP A 138 -20.65 14.32 0.66
C ASP A 138 -21.07 12.92 1.10
N VAL A 139 -20.08 12.08 1.39
CA VAL A 139 -20.28 10.70 1.85
C VAL A 139 -19.30 10.41 2.98
N GLY A 140 -19.83 10.08 4.17
CA GLY A 140 -19.04 9.56 5.29
C GLY A 140 -18.07 10.54 5.94
N HIS A 141 -18.08 11.83 5.60
CA HIS A 141 -17.15 12.81 6.16
C HIS A 141 -17.18 12.85 7.68
N GLY A 142 -16.01 12.71 8.32
CA GLY A 142 -15.91 12.71 9.78
C GLY A 142 -16.59 11.51 10.45
N GLN A 143 -16.90 10.45 9.70
CA GLN A 143 -17.55 9.26 10.25
C GLN A 143 -16.52 8.30 10.83
N ASN A 144 -16.84 7.77 12.01
CA ASN A 144 -16.09 6.70 12.63
C ASN A 144 -16.39 5.35 11.96
N LYS A 145 -15.35 4.58 11.70
CA LYS A 145 -15.44 3.18 11.28
C LYS A 145 -14.33 2.36 11.88
N LYS A 146 -14.48 1.04 11.80
CA LYS A 146 -13.42 0.11 12.14
C LYS A 146 -12.50 -0.07 10.94
N CYS A 147 -11.20 -0.11 11.18
CA CYS A 147 -10.14 -0.35 10.20
C CYS A 147 -9.27 -1.52 10.65
N GLN A 148 -8.60 -2.17 9.69
CA GLN A 148 -7.47 -3.05 10.02
C GLN A 148 -6.30 -2.21 10.55
N ASP A 149 -5.45 -2.84 11.36
CA ASP A 149 -4.33 -2.15 12.00
C ASP A 149 -3.14 -2.03 11.04
N TRP A 150 -3.01 -0.85 10.42
CA TRP A 150 -1.87 -0.54 9.54
C TRP A 150 -0.55 -0.52 10.31
N ASP A 151 -0.54 -0.08 11.57
CA ASP A 151 0.69 0.03 12.34
C ASP A 151 1.24 -1.37 12.67
N ALA A 152 0.35 -2.34 12.94
CA ALA A 152 0.72 -3.75 13.06
C ALA A 152 1.29 -4.32 11.75
N LEU A 153 0.65 -4.02 10.61
CA LEU A 153 1.16 -4.43 9.28
C LEU A 153 2.54 -3.82 9.00
N ARG A 154 2.71 -2.53 9.29
CA ARG A 154 3.98 -1.80 9.15
C ARG A 154 5.06 -2.45 10.00
N GLN A 155 4.78 -2.77 11.27
CA GLN A 155 5.75 -3.43 12.13
C GLN A 155 6.15 -4.79 11.55
N TRP A 156 5.17 -5.61 11.14
CA TRP A 156 5.43 -6.93 10.55
C TRP A 156 6.28 -6.84 9.28
N ALA A 157 6.00 -5.84 8.43
CA ALA A 157 6.77 -5.55 7.22
C ALA A 157 8.19 -5.08 7.55
N GLY A 158 8.35 -4.18 8.52
CA GLY A 158 9.65 -3.63 8.92
C GLY A 158 10.62 -4.69 9.45
N GLU A 159 10.12 -5.71 10.12
CA GLU A 159 10.93 -6.86 10.59
C GLU A 159 11.42 -7.77 9.45
N ARG A 160 10.83 -7.63 8.25
CA ARG A 160 11.02 -8.56 7.10
C ARG A 160 11.36 -7.86 5.80
N THR A 161 11.41 -6.53 5.77
CA THR A 161 11.63 -5.74 4.57
C THR A 161 13.00 -6.05 3.99
N ILE A 162 13.07 -6.12 2.67
CA ILE A 162 14.37 -6.25 1.96
C ILE A 162 14.95 -4.89 1.59
N ALA A 163 14.42 -3.80 2.17
CA ALA A 163 14.79 -2.42 1.84
C ALA A 163 14.68 -2.13 0.33
N TYR A 164 13.66 -2.71 -0.32
CA TYR A 164 13.45 -2.49 -1.75
C TYR A 164 13.10 -1.03 -1.99
N PHE A 165 13.86 -0.43 -2.89
CA PHE A 165 13.57 0.90 -3.35
C PHE A 165 12.63 0.82 -4.54
N ASP A 166 11.41 1.38 -4.38
CA ASP A 166 10.43 1.53 -5.44
C ASP A 166 10.90 2.61 -6.44
N TYR A 167 11.96 2.25 -7.18
CA TYR A 167 12.69 3.09 -8.12
C TYR A 167 11.82 3.41 -9.32
N GLU A 168 11.76 4.69 -9.68
CA GLU A 168 11.24 5.11 -10.97
C GLU A 168 12.19 6.02 -11.72
N ARG A 169 12.23 5.78 -13.03
CA ARG A 169 12.92 6.58 -14.01
C ARG A 169 12.27 7.97 -14.06
N GLY A 170 13.00 9.01 -13.62
CA GLY A 170 12.53 10.40 -13.61
C GLY A 170 12.15 10.98 -12.25
N TYR A 171 12.08 10.16 -11.19
CA TYR A 171 11.91 10.59 -9.79
C TYR A 171 13.13 10.15 -8.95
N GLU A 172 14.33 10.46 -9.45
CA GLU A 172 15.57 9.77 -9.06
C GLU A 172 16.16 10.12 -7.68
N GLU A 173 15.56 11.03 -6.91
CA GLU A 173 16.22 11.58 -5.71
C GLU A 173 15.44 11.52 -4.39
N GLU A 174 14.12 11.40 -4.36
CA GLU A 174 13.41 11.79 -3.12
C GLU A 174 13.26 10.70 -2.05
N THR A 175 13.51 9.42 -2.35
CA THR A 175 13.31 8.33 -1.37
C THR A 175 14.51 7.40 -1.20
N LYS A 176 15.66 7.66 -1.85
CA LYS A 176 16.89 6.90 -1.64
C LYS A 176 17.33 7.01 -0.17
N GLY A 177 17.23 5.92 0.59
CA GLY A 177 17.71 5.84 1.98
C GLY A 177 16.68 6.07 3.09
N VAL A 178 15.40 6.29 2.75
CA VAL A 178 14.34 6.56 3.76
C VAL A 178 13.72 5.26 4.32
N TYR A 179 14.05 4.09 3.76
CA TYR A 179 13.52 2.79 4.23
C TYR A 179 13.81 2.51 5.72
N HIS A 180 14.86 3.12 6.29
CA HIS A 180 15.16 3.03 7.72
C HIS A 180 14.18 3.82 8.62
N ASN A 181 13.41 4.76 8.05
CA ASN A 181 12.50 5.65 8.78
C ASN A 181 11.03 5.16 8.77
N GLY A 182 10.77 3.99 8.18
CA GLY A 182 9.42 3.42 8.04
C GLY A 182 8.90 3.47 6.61
N ASP A 183 7.59 3.37 6.45
CA ASP A 183 6.92 3.37 5.15
C ASP A 183 6.47 4.76 4.66
N GLY A 184 6.72 5.80 5.45
CA GLY A 184 6.34 7.17 5.13
C GLY A 184 4.84 7.48 5.20
N LEU A 185 4.03 6.56 5.73
CA LEU A 185 2.62 6.81 6.04
C LEU A 185 2.44 7.24 7.50
N PRO A 186 1.32 7.90 7.86
CA PRO A 186 1.07 8.31 9.24
C PRO A 186 1.01 7.12 10.21
N VAL A 187 1.46 7.33 11.44
CA VAL A 187 1.35 6.36 12.54
C VAL A 187 0.10 6.70 13.35
N GLY A 188 -0.70 5.70 13.69
CA GLY A 188 -1.87 5.91 14.55
C GLY A 188 -2.97 6.80 13.95
N SER A 189 -2.92 7.12 12.65
CA SER A 189 -3.82 8.08 11.98
C SER A 189 -3.83 7.89 10.45
N PHE A 190 -4.61 8.73 9.75
CA PHE A 190 -4.62 8.92 8.29
C PHE A 190 -4.14 10.33 7.93
#